data_AF-A0A0A0NVW7-F1
#
_entry.id   AF-A0A0A0NVW7-F1
#
_cell.length_a   1.000
_cell.length_b   1.000
_cell.length_c   1.000
_cell.angle_alpha   90.00
_cell.angle_beta   90.00
_cell.angle_gamma   90.00
#
_symmetry.space_group_name_H-M   'P 1'
#
loop_
_entity.id
_entity.type
_entity.pdbx_description
1 polymer ?
#
loop_
_entity_poly.entity_id
_entity_poly.type
_entity_poly.pdbx_seq_one_letter_code
_entity_poly.pdbx_strand_id
1 'polypeptide(L)'
;MPVCTSLTRYEVETVWISAAAVAVGSLAVQIARLMGNRVVASAGTDDKVDWLRDRLGVDAFNYRTGDFEARLGDIAPDGIDVYFDSARGTHLKAALSYLRGAGA
;
A
#
# COMPACT_ATOMS: atom_id res chain seq x y z
N MET A 1 28.94 -9.57 -9.05
CA MET A 1 28.88 -8.25 -9.73
C MET A 1 28.30 -7.24 -8.74
N PRO A 2 29.00 -6.16 -8.38
CA PRO A 2 28.47 -5.17 -7.44
C PRO A 2 27.54 -4.22 -8.21
N VAL A 3 26.28 -4.12 -7.77
CA VAL A 3 25.35 -3.09 -8.27
C VAL A 3 25.62 -1.81 -7.46
N CYS A 4 25.82 -0.72 -8.18
CA CYS A 4 26.17 0.61 -7.69
C CYS A 4 25.29 1.04 -6.48
N THR A 5 25.89 1.12 -5.29
CA THR A 5 25.18 1.39 -4.01
C THR A 5 25.18 2.87 -3.60
N SER A 6 25.34 3.81 -4.55
CA SER A 6 25.45 5.25 -4.25
C SER A 6 24.17 6.08 -4.50
N LEU A 7 23.00 5.44 -4.59
CA LEU A 7 21.73 6.15 -4.55
C LEU A 7 21.29 6.21 -3.08
N THR A 8 20.99 7.42 -2.60
CA THR A 8 20.36 7.72 -1.31
C THR A 8 19.47 6.56 -0.85
N ARG A 9 19.81 5.96 0.30
CA ARG A 9 18.92 4.97 0.93
C ARG A 9 17.61 5.69 1.23
N TYR A 10 16.57 5.41 0.45
CA TYR A 10 15.21 5.71 0.85
C TYR A 10 14.97 4.96 2.17
N GLU A 11 14.48 5.65 3.20
CA GLU A 11 14.06 4.97 4.41
C GLU A 11 12.92 3.99 4.07
N VAL A 12 12.73 2.96 4.90
CA VAL A 12 11.64 2.01 4.68
C VAL A 12 10.32 2.76 4.88
N GLU A 13 9.58 2.92 3.80
CA GLU A 13 8.28 3.61 3.81
C GLU A 13 7.12 2.62 3.94
N THR A 14 6.04 3.09 4.55
CA THR A 14 4.73 2.42 4.52
C THR A 14 3.94 2.95 3.32
N VAL A 15 3.78 2.09 2.32
CA VAL A 15 3.09 2.40 1.06
C VAL A 15 1.70 1.78 1.07
N TRP A 16 0.67 2.59 0.92
CA TRP A 16 -0.68 2.10 0.66
C TRP A 16 -1.03 2.17 -0.82
N ILE A 17 -1.45 1.03 -1.39
CA ILE A 17 -1.85 0.89 -2.79
C ILE A 17 -3.34 0.54 -2.84
N SER A 18 -4.16 1.46 -3.34
CA SER A 18 -5.59 1.23 -3.51
C SER A 18 -5.88 0.43 -4.78
N ALA A 19 -6.98 -0.34 -4.80
CA ALA A 19 -7.36 -1.22 -5.91
C ALA A 19 -6.18 -2.11 -6.45
N ALA A 20 -5.34 -2.61 -5.55
CA ALA A 20 -4.05 -3.23 -5.85
C ALA A 20 -4.10 -4.51 -6.71
N ALA A 21 -5.26 -5.15 -6.85
CA ALA A 21 -5.42 -6.36 -7.65
C ALA A 21 -5.69 -6.09 -9.16
N VAL A 22 -5.48 -4.86 -9.64
CA VAL A 22 -5.55 -4.50 -11.07
C VAL A 22 -4.16 -4.48 -11.70
N ALA A 23 -4.07 -4.38 -13.04
CA ALA A 23 -2.80 -4.45 -13.77
C ALA A 23 -1.73 -3.50 -13.20
N VAL A 24 -2.03 -2.21 -13.08
CA VAL A 24 -1.07 -1.22 -12.55
C VAL A 24 -0.82 -1.43 -11.06
N GLY A 25 -1.88 -1.64 -10.26
CA GLY A 25 -1.76 -1.81 -8.80
C GLY A 25 -0.91 -3.02 -8.41
N SER A 26 -1.05 -4.14 -9.13
CA SER A 26 -0.31 -5.38 -8.82
C SER A 26 1.18 -5.26 -9.14
N LEU A 27 1.53 -4.50 -10.17
CA LEU A 27 2.92 -4.14 -10.47
C LEU A 27 3.47 -3.18 -9.41
N ALA A 28 2.69 -2.17 -9.01
CA ALA A 28 3.09 -1.24 -7.97
C ALA A 28 3.38 -1.96 -6.63
N VAL A 29 2.57 -2.95 -6.25
CA VAL A 29 2.81 -3.79 -5.07
C VAL A 29 4.16 -4.51 -5.16
N GLN A 30 4.42 -5.16 -6.30
CA GLN A 30 5.66 -5.91 -6.50
C GLN A 30 6.89 -4.99 -6.49
N ILE A 31 6.81 -3.83 -7.15
CA ILE A 31 7.89 -2.84 -7.17
C ILE A 31 8.17 -2.31 -5.77
N ALA A 32 7.14 -1.88 -5.04
CA ALA A 32 7.31 -1.36 -3.67
C ALA A 32 7.92 -2.42 -2.73
N ARG A 33 7.51 -3.69 -2.87
CA ARG A 33 8.12 -4.82 -2.15
C ARG A 33 9.59 -5.02 -2.49
N LEU A 34 9.94 -4.99 -3.78
CA LEU A 34 11.32 -5.11 -4.25
C LEU A 34 12.21 -3.95 -3.79
N MET A 35 11.64 -2.78 -3.55
CA MET A 35 12.32 -1.62 -2.98
C MET A 35 12.54 -1.73 -1.46
N GLY A 36 11.98 -2.74 -0.80
CA GLY A 36 12.10 -2.95 0.66
C GLY A 36 11.04 -2.22 1.49
N ASN A 37 10.00 -1.68 0.86
CA ASN A 37 8.95 -0.95 1.55
C ASN A 37 7.95 -1.90 2.23
N ARG A 38 7.30 -1.41 3.29
CA ARG A 38 6.12 -2.07 3.87
C ARG A 38 4.92 -1.73 3.00
N VAL A 39 4.25 -2.75 2.46
CA VAL A 39 3.11 -2.53 1.54
C VAL A 39 1.81 -2.95 2.20
N VAL A 40 0.88 -2.00 2.23
CA VAL A 40 -0.54 -2.22 2.55
C VAL A 40 -1.32 -2.11 1.25
N ALA A 41 -2.19 -3.07 0.98
CA ALA A 41 -2.95 -3.15 -0.25
C ALA A 41 -4.46 -3.18 0.02
N SER A 42 -5.27 -2.63 -0.88
CA SER A 42 -6.72 -2.81 -0.79
C SER A 42 -7.33 -3.28 -2.11
N ALA A 43 -8.35 -4.13 -2.03
CA ALA A 43 -9.10 -4.62 -3.18
C ALA A 43 -10.61 -4.67 -2.89
N GLY A 44 -11.42 -4.81 -3.94
CA GLY A 44 -12.88 -4.71 -3.83
C GLY A 44 -13.63 -6.01 -3.63
N THR A 45 -12.94 -7.14 -3.50
CA THR A 45 -13.52 -8.48 -3.26
C THR A 45 -12.54 -9.31 -2.42
N ASP A 46 -13.05 -10.23 -1.61
CA ASP A 46 -12.21 -11.04 -0.72
C ASP A 46 -11.24 -11.94 -1.51
N ASP A 47 -11.70 -12.56 -2.61
CA ASP A 47 -10.82 -13.33 -3.51
C ASP A 47 -9.58 -12.56 -3.99
N LYS A 48 -9.74 -11.25 -4.24
CA LYS A 48 -8.63 -10.39 -4.67
C LYS A 48 -7.70 -10.04 -3.51
N VAL A 49 -8.24 -9.92 -2.31
CA VAL A 49 -7.47 -9.70 -1.09
C VAL A 49 -6.65 -10.94 -0.76
N ASP A 50 -7.25 -12.13 -0.84
CA ASP A 50 -6.56 -13.39 -0.61
C ASP A 50 -5.47 -13.60 -1.66
N TRP A 51 -5.73 -13.25 -2.92
CA TRP A 51 -4.68 -13.25 -3.94
C TRP A 51 -3.50 -12.31 -3.57
N LEU A 52 -3.76 -11.10 -3.07
CA LEU A 52 -2.71 -10.17 -2.64
C LEU A 52 -1.90 -10.74 -1.46
N ARG A 53 -2.57 -11.33 -0.47
CA ARG A 53 -1.92 -11.93 0.71
C ARG A 53 -1.12 -13.17 0.33
N ASP A 54 -1.74 -14.12 -0.35
CA ASP A 54 -1.18 -15.45 -0.59
C ASP A 54 -0.15 -15.44 -1.73
N ARG A 55 -0.34 -14.61 -2.76
CA ARG A 55 0.55 -14.58 -3.93
C ARG A 55 1.61 -13.49 -3.86
N LEU A 56 1.29 -12.32 -3.31
CA LEU A 56 2.25 -11.21 -3.22
C LEU A 56 2.85 -11.04 -1.82
N GLY A 57 2.29 -11.70 -0.79
CA GLY A 57 2.85 -11.70 0.56
C GLY A 57 2.78 -10.32 1.23
N VAL A 58 1.68 -9.59 1.03
CA VAL A 58 1.46 -8.25 1.57
C VAL A 58 0.24 -8.18 2.46
N ASP A 59 0.23 -7.23 3.39
CA ASP A 59 -0.96 -6.90 4.17
C ASP A 59 -2.03 -6.36 3.22
N ALA A 60 -3.22 -6.95 3.22
CA ALA A 60 -4.30 -6.49 2.36
C ALA A 60 -5.65 -6.50 3.07
N PHE A 61 -6.60 -5.68 2.59
CA PHE A 61 -7.97 -5.67 3.09
C PHE A 61 -9.00 -5.36 1.99
N ASN A 62 -10.26 -5.74 2.23
CA ASN A 62 -11.35 -5.45 1.32
C ASN A 62 -11.95 -4.07 1.67
N TYR A 63 -11.83 -3.10 0.76
CA TYR A 63 -12.32 -1.74 1.00
C TYR A 63 -13.85 -1.60 0.91
N ARG A 64 -14.56 -2.65 0.45
CA ARG A 64 -16.04 -2.66 0.36
C ARG A 64 -16.71 -3.24 1.59
N THR A 65 -15.95 -3.78 2.55
CA THR A 65 -16.49 -4.46 3.73
C THR A 65 -16.13 -3.69 4.99
N GLY A 66 -17.14 -3.22 5.72
CA GLY A 66 -16.97 -2.50 6.97
C GLY A 66 -16.38 -1.10 6.79
N ASP A 67 -15.89 -0.54 7.90
CA ASP A 67 -15.16 0.72 7.90
C ASP A 67 -13.71 0.47 7.49
N PHE A 68 -13.40 0.77 6.23
CA PHE A 68 -12.06 0.56 5.70
C PHE A 68 -11.05 1.59 6.22
N GLU A 69 -11.50 2.77 6.68
CA GLU A 69 -10.61 3.79 7.26
C GLU A 69 -10.08 3.28 8.59
N ALA A 70 -10.97 2.78 9.46
CA ALA A 70 -10.57 2.11 10.70
C ALA A 70 -9.59 0.96 10.44
N ARG A 71 -9.87 0.15 9.42
CA ARG A 71 -9.02 -0.99 9.05
C ARG A 71 -7.65 -0.58 8.51
N LEU A 72 -7.57 0.55 7.80
CA LEU A 72 -6.29 1.14 7.40
C LEU A 72 -5.49 1.57 8.63
N GLY A 73 -6.14 2.17 9.63
CA GLY A 73 -5.51 2.51 10.91
C GLY A 73 -5.02 1.30 11.71
N ASP A 74 -5.77 0.19 11.72
CA ASP A 74 -5.35 -1.04 12.38
C ASP A 74 -4.10 -1.66 11.74
N ILE A 75 -4.02 -1.60 10.41
CA ILE A 75 -2.92 -2.19 9.65
C ILE A 75 -1.70 -1.25 9.66
N ALA A 76 -1.91 0.06 9.50
CA ALA A 76 -0.87 1.09 9.48
C ALA A 76 -1.09 2.10 10.62
N PRO A 77 -0.87 1.70 11.89
CA PRO A 77 -1.15 2.54 13.05
C PRO A 77 -0.28 3.80 13.10
N ASP A 78 0.92 3.74 12.54
CA ASP A 78 1.84 4.88 12.45
C ASP A 78 1.54 5.80 11.24
N GLY A 79 0.53 5.47 10.45
CA GLY A 79 0.19 6.16 9.19
C GLY A 79 0.90 5.57 7.96
N ILE A 80 0.75 6.27 6.83
CA ILE A 80 1.35 5.93 5.54
C ILE A 80 2.25 7.06 5.07
N ASP A 81 3.37 6.73 4.43
CA ASP A 81 4.30 7.70 3.87
C ASP A 81 3.98 7.97 2.39
N VAL A 82 3.50 6.94 1.68
CA VAL A 82 3.15 7.02 0.25
C VAL A 82 1.77 6.42 0.00
N TYR A 83 0.95 7.11 -0.79
CA TYR A 83 -0.33 6.63 -1.27
C TYR A 83 -0.33 6.52 -2.80
N PHE A 84 -0.58 5.32 -3.31
CA PHE A 84 -0.75 5.06 -4.75
C PHE A 84 -2.22 4.84 -5.09
N ASP A 85 -2.84 5.83 -5.71
CA ASP A 85 -4.25 5.76 -6.07
C ASP A 85 -4.49 5.03 -7.39
N SER A 86 -4.94 3.78 -7.32
CA SER A 86 -5.54 3.09 -8.48
C SER A 86 -7.06 2.96 -8.35
N ALA A 87 -7.64 3.49 -7.27
CA ALA A 87 -9.06 3.48 -7.02
C ALA A 87 -9.68 4.83 -7.44
N ARG A 88 -10.99 4.96 -7.24
CA ARG A 88 -11.72 6.23 -7.39
C ARG A 88 -12.53 6.47 -6.12
N GLY A 89 -12.91 7.72 -5.86
CA GLY A 89 -13.83 8.06 -4.78
C GLY A 89 -13.14 8.35 -3.44
N THR A 90 -13.65 7.77 -2.36
CA THR A 90 -13.32 8.14 -0.97
C THR A 90 -11.93 7.72 -0.49
N HIS A 91 -11.19 6.92 -1.28
CA HIS A 91 -9.87 6.42 -0.90
C HIS A 91 -8.85 7.54 -0.67
N LEU A 92 -8.89 8.61 -1.49
CA LEU A 92 -8.03 9.77 -1.32
C LEU A 92 -8.28 10.50 0.01
N LYS A 93 -9.55 10.60 0.42
CA LYS A 93 -9.90 11.26 1.70
C LYS A 93 -9.29 10.49 2.87
N ALA A 94 -9.46 9.16 2.87
CA ALA A 94 -8.84 8.30 3.87
C ALA A 94 -7.31 8.43 3.86
N ALA A 95 -6.70 8.41 2.67
CA ALA A 95 -5.25 8.55 2.54
C ALA A 95 -4.75 9.85 3.18
N LEU A 96 -5.41 10.97 2.92
CA LEU A 96 -5.07 12.27 3.51
C LEU A 96 -5.17 12.29 5.05
N SER A 97 -6.07 11.50 5.64
CA SER A 97 -6.19 11.38 7.10
C SER A 97 -5.09 10.54 7.74
N TYR A 98 -4.49 9.60 7.00
CA TYR A 98 -3.43 8.71 7.49
C TYR A 98 -2.04 9.04 6.93
N LEU A 99 -1.94 9.98 5.98
CA LEU A 99 -0.68 10.42 5.43
C LEU A 99 0.14 11.12 6.50
N ARG A 100 1.34 10.60 6.73
CA ARG A 100 2.33 11.27 7.56
C ARG A 100 2.72 12.58 6.90
N GLY A 101 2.87 13.64 7.71
CA GLY A 101 3.47 14.88 7.23
C GLY A 101 4.84 14.55 6.66
N ALA A 102 5.11 14.99 5.43
CA ALA A 102 6.42 14.81 4.80
C ALA A 102 7.48 15.25 5.82
N GLY A 103 8.31 14.31 6.26
CA GLY A 103 9.40 14.59 7.19
C GLY A 103 10.24 15.75 6.64
N ALA A 104 10.49 16.74 7.48
CA ALA A 104 11.48 17.78 7.24
C ALA A 104 12.89 17.18 7.09
#